data_AF-A0A0A8GXM0-F1
#
_entry.id   AF-A0A0A8GXM0-F1
#
_cell.length_a   1.000
_cell.length_b   1.000
_cell.length_c   1.000
_cell.angle_alpha   90.00
_cell.angle_beta   90.00
_cell.angle_gamma   90.00
#
_symmetry.space_group_name_H-M   'P 1'
#
loop_
_entity.id
_entity.type
_entity.pdbx_description
1 polymer ?
#
loop_
_entity_poly.entity_id
_entity_poly.type
_entity_poly.pdbx_seq_one_letter_code
_entity_poly.pdbx_strand_id
1 'polypeptide(L)'
;MLRKSITLLLSGAIFANCAMYSYKELEQKPNSLAKDYYLYRLLEKNKFKKEEIEELKEHIYRYAGRIKNAIEAIVPPLGYNKEYELCYKFNTQNILDANTTCQFIRLNSLTFIQDLNTSVRNEIKKAIPQDNVNLIKLLDAFDAKDPLSYVVLNYDSVNFYKVYNFLKDKKDLFLEKDFVNELAKEKDFTGFVKELVIKRKNPLIRKSLVNVDANLSFQDNAFYLGVNAILENNDKKALEFFQIARDTFKSKSLVDNANFWIYLITQDKKILDELAQSSSLNIYSLYARELKGLPIPKIEKLKPKKQKNDFDMQDPFAWQKLAKQITKSSPSELEKLAKEFYTKENIAIYAYIKERAEGFKKHYFVMPYYDFLKDYAIQRQAMILALARQESRFIPTAISTSYALGIMQFIPFLANHIGNKELQIPNFDQDMLFDPKTAYAFANHHLDYLESKLNSPVFVAYAYNGGIGFTTRMLKREDMFRAGKYEPFLSMELVPYAESRTYGKKVLANYVVYLHLLNDNTPISKFFETLIQNTDSQNINLIAK
;
A
#
# COMPACT_ATOMS: atom_id res chain seq x y z
N MET A 1 -31.33 22.73 7.81
CA MET A 1 -31.70 23.70 6.75
C MET A 1 -30.66 24.80 6.74
N LEU A 2 -29.72 24.72 5.79
CA LEU A 2 -28.90 25.82 5.24
C LEU A 2 -27.98 25.15 4.20
N ARG A 3 -28.55 24.88 3.01
CA ARG A 3 -27.75 24.55 1.83
C ARG A 3 -26.98 25.82 1.47
N LYS A 4 -25.70 25.93 1.85
CA LYS A 4 -24.80 26.85 1.17
C LYS A 4 -24.62 26.29 -0.24
N SER A 5 -25.34 26.86 -1.19
CA SER A 5 -25.09 26.65 -2.61
C SER A 5 -23.66 27.12 -2.88
N ILE A 6 -22.74 26.18 -3.12
CA ILE A 6 -21.42 26.48 -3.67
C ILE A 6 -21.68 26.88 -5.12
N THR A 7 -21.82 28.18 -5.37
CA THR A 7 -21.81 28.71 -6.73
C THR A 7 -20.37 28.63 -7.21
N LEU A 8 -20.02 27.48 -7.81
CA LEU A 8 -18.75 27.29 -8.51
C LEU A 8 -18.82 28.15 -9.79
N LEU A 9 -18.48 29.44 -9.68
CA LEU A 9 -18.25 30.31 -10.83
C LEU A 9 -16.96 29.85 -11.52
N LEU A 10 -17.05 28.77 -12.30
CA LEU A 10 -16.08 28.39 -13.33
C LEU A 10 -16.25 29.37 -14.50
N SER A 11 -15.92 30.65 -14.28
CA SER A 11 -15.80 31.60 -15.39
C SER A 11 -14.54 31.25 -16.18
N GLY A 12 -14.72 30.70 -17.39
CA GLY A 12 -13.70 30.60 -18.43
C GLY A 12 -12.50 29.72 -18.08
N ALA A 13 -12.70 28.43 -17.80
CA ALA A 13 -11.60 27.49 -17.95
C ALA A 13 -11.34 27.32 -19.46
N ILE A 14 -10.17 27.77 -19.91
CA ILE A 14 -9.59 27.36 -21.19
C ILE A 14 -9.69 25.83 -21.22
N PHE A 15 -10.43 25.29 -22.19
CA PHE A 15 -10.56 23.86 -22.39
C PHE A 15 -9.15 23.26 -22.46
N ALA A 16 -8.71 22.62 -21.37
CA ALA A 16 -7.62 21.66 -21.47
C ALA A 16 -8.05 20.69 -22.57
N ASN A 17 -7.23 20.53 -23.60
CA ASN A 17 -7.49 19.66 -24.74
C ASN A 17 -7.91 18.27 -24.23
N CYS A 18 -9.22 18.04 -24.07
CA CYS A 18 -9.83 16.74 -23.76
C CYS A 18 -9.82 15.86 -25.03
N ALA A 19 -8.74 15.96 -25.81
CA ALA A 19 -8.57 15.21 -27.03
C ALA A 19 -8.21 13.78 -26.63
N MET A 20 -9.21 12.90 -26.70
CA MET A 20 -8.99 11.47 -26.61
C MET A 20 -8.07 11.06 -27.76
N TYR A 21 -6.86 10.60 -27.43
CA TYR A 21 -5.90 10.15 -28.43
C TYR A 21 -6.46 8.98 -29.22
N SER A 22 -6.30 9.02 -30.54
CA SER A 22 -6.53 7.85 -31.40
C SER A 22 -5.50 6.76 -31.13
N TYR A 23 -5.82 5.52 -31.50
CA TYR A 23 -4.88 4.40 -31.37
C TYR A 23 -3.55 4.69 -32.09
N LYS A 24 -3.61 5.20 -33.34
CA LYS A 24 -2.44 5.55 -34.15
C LYS A 24 -1.55 6.63 -33.50
N GLU A 25 -2.14 7.58 -32.78
CA GLU A 25 -1.37 8.56 -32.01
C GLU A 25 -0.68 7.92 -30.79
N LEU A 26 -1.37 7.00 -30.11
CA LEU A 26 -0.81 6.30 -28.95
C LEU A 26 0.29 5.31 -29.34
N GLU A 27 0.21 4.65 -30.49
CA GLU A 27 1.27 3.78 -31.01
C GLU A 27 2.62 4.50 -31.04
N GLN A 28 2.63 5.76 -31.46
CA GLN A 28 3.81 6.60 -31.54
C GLN A 28 4.33 7.08 -30.18
N LYS A 29 3.55 6.94 -29.10
CA LYS A 29 3.98 7.29 -27.74
C LYS A 29 4.78 6.14 -27.12
N PRO A 30 5.78 6.44 -26.27
CA PRO A 30 6.53 5.41 -25.56
C PRO A 30 5.67 4.66 -24.54
N ASN A 31 5.93 3.36 -24.38
CA ASN A 31 5.26 2.53 -23.37
C ASN A 31 5.50 3.12 -21.97
N SER A 32 4.40 3.47 -21.30
CA SER A 32 4.34 4.10 -19.98
C SER A 32 2.95 3.92 -19.38
N LEU A 33 2.79 4.21 -18.08
CA LEU A 33 1.47 4.18 -17.44
C LEU A 33 0.48 5.18 -18.08
N ALA A 34 0.97 6.30 -18.63
CA ALA A 34 0.13 7.24 -19.38
C ALA A 34 -0.43 6.60 -20.65
N LYS A 35 0.42 5.90 -21.42
CA LYS A 35 -0.03 5.16 -22.61
C LYS A 35 -1.03 4.08 -22.24
N ASP A 36 -0.74 3.27 -21.22
CA ASP A 36 -1.66 2.23 -20.75
C ASP A 36 -3.01 2.80 -20.33
N TYR A 37 -3.02 3.94 -19.65
CA TYR A 37 -4.25 4.63 -19.25
C TYR A 37 -5.11 5.02 -20.46
N TYR A 38 -4.53 5.67 -21.47
CA TYR A 38 -5.29 6.06 -22.66
C TYR A 38 -5.71 4.85 -23.51
N LEU A 39 -4.88 3.81 -23.60
CA LEU A 39 -5.27 2.53 -24.22
C LEU A 39 -6.45 1.90 -23.48
N TYR A 40 -6.43 1.90 -22.15
CA TYR A 40 -7.56 1.43 -21.34
C TYR A 40 -8.84 2.25 -21.59
N ARG A 41 -8.74 3.59 -21.68
CA ARG A 41 -9.90 4.44 -22.04
C ARG A 41 -10.47 4.11 -23.41
N LEU A 42 -9.62 3.80 -24.40
CA LEU A 42 -10.06 3.35 -25.72
C LEU A 42 -10.80 2.01 -25.63
N LEU A 43 -10.24 1.04 -24.91
CA LEU A 43 -10.86 -0.27 -24.67
C LEU A 43 -12.23 -0.17 -23.99
N GLU A 44 -12.43 0.77 -23.07
CA GLU A 44 -13.73 0.98 -22.42
C GLU A 44 -14.79 1.59 -23.35
N LYS A 45 -14.38 2.41 -24.33
CA LYS A 45 -15.29 3.18 -25.19
C LYS A 45 -15.60 2.50 -26.53
N ASN A 46 -14.67 1.69 -27.04
CA ASN A 46 -14.75 1.13 -28.39
C ASN A 46 -14.89 -0.40 -28.37
N LYS A 47 -15.44 -0.96 -29.45
CA LYS A 47 -15.39 -2.41 -29.72
C LYS A 47 -14.15 -2.70 -30.56
N PHE A 48 -13.27 -3.56 -30.05
CA PHE A 48 -12.07 -4.03 -30.75
C PHE A 48 -12.27 -5.45 -31.28
N LYS A 49 -11.67 -5.76 -32.43
CA LYS A 49 -11.55 -7.12 -32.95
C LYS A 49 -10.42 -7.87 -32.26
N LYS A 50 -10.45 -9.20 -32.33
CA LYS A 50 -9.46 -10.07 -31.69
C LYS A 50 -8.04 -9.80 -32.20
N GLU A 51 -7.89 -9.54 -33.49
CA GLU A 51 -6.60 -9.29 -34.14
C GLU A 51 -5.98 -7.97 -33.67
N GLU A 52 -6.80 -6.92 -33.52
CA GLU A 52 -6.38 -5.59 -33.03
C GLU A 52 -5.91 -5.66 -31.56
N ILE A 53 -6.49 -6.56 -30.75
CA ILE A 53 -6.09 -6.76 -29.35
C ILE A 53 -4.73 -7.44 -29.20
N GLU A 54 -4.35 -8.34 -30.11
CA GLU A 54 -3.04 -8.99 -30.02
C GLU A 54 -1.91 -7.99 -30.31
N GLU A 55 -2.06 -7.12 -31.30
CA GLU A 55 -1.12 -6.02 -31.56
C GLU A 55 -1.04 -5.04 -30.38
N LEU A 56 -2.18 -4.74 -29.76
CA LEU A 56 -2.25 -3.88 -28.57
C LEU A 56 -1.40 -4.38 -27.40
N LYS A 57 -1.24 -5.69 -27.22
CA LYS A 57 -0.45 -6.25 -26.10
C LYS A 57 1.00 -5.82 -26.13
N GLU A 58 1.60 -5.66 -27.31
CA GLU A 58 2.99 -5.20 -27.48
C GLU A 58 3.19 -3.74 -27.03
N HIS A 59 2.10 -2.98 -27.00
CA HIS A 59 2.08 -1.56 -26.65
C HIS A 59 1.78 -1.27 -25.17
N ILE A 60 1.57 -2.31 -24.36
CA ILE A 60 1.26 -2.19 -22.94
C ILE A 60 2.54 -2.20 -22.12
N TYR A 61 2.73 -1.17 -21.30
CA TYR A 61 3.84 -1.06 -20.38
C TYR A 61 3.67 -2.00 -19.17
N ARG A 62 2.47 -2.08 -18.61
CA ARG A 62 2.15 -2.92 -17.45
C ARG A 62 0.86 -3.72 -17.68
N TYR A 63 1.01 -4.96 -18.13
CA TYR A 63 -0.10 -5.89 -18.36
C TYR A 63 -0.64 -6.49 -17.04
N ALA A 64 -1.36 -5.68 -16.26
CA ALA A 64 -1.98 -6.11 -15.01
C ALA A 64 -3.15 -5.21 -14.60
N GLY A 65 -4.05 -5.72 -13.75
CA GLY A 65 -5.19 -4.96 -13.24
C GLY A 65 -6.24 -4.68 -14.30
N ARG A 66 -6.73 -3.44 -14.37
CA ARG A 66 -7.89 -3.06 -15.19
C ARG A 66 -7.69 -3.32 -16.68
N ILE A 67 -6.53 -2.96 -17.24
CA ILE A 67 -6.24 -3.16 -18.67
C ILE A 67 -6.14 -4.65 -19.03
N LYS A 68 -5.51 -5.46 -18.17
CA LYS A 68 -5.48 -6.91 -18.33
C LYS A 68 -6.90 -7.48 -18.35
N ASN A 69 -7.73 -7.11 -17.38
CA ASN A 69 -9.11 -7.60 -17.31
C ASN A 69 -9.94 -7.19 -18.53
N ALA A 70 -9.78 -5.94 -19.02
CA ALA A 70 -10.47 -5.46 -20.21
C ALA A 70 -10.04 -6.22 -21.47
N ILE A 71 -8.75 -6.52 -21.61
CA ILE A 71 -8.21 -7.29 -22.74
C ILE A 71 -8.65 -8.75 -22.66
N GLU A 72 -8.55 -9.39 -21.49
CA GLU A 72 -8.89 -10.80 -21.29
C GLU A 72 -10.38 -11.08 -21.44
N ALA A 73 -11.23 -10.07 -21.25
CA ALA A 73 -12.65 -10.15 -21.58
C ALA A 73 -12.93 -10.25 -23.09
N ILE A 74 -11.99 -9.80 -23.95
CA ILE A 74 -12.09 -9.86 -25.41
C ILE A 74 -11.30 -11.06 -25.94
N VAL A 75 -10.07 -11.24 -25.44
CA VAL A 75 -9.15 -12.32 -25.82
C VAL A 75 -8.68 -13.05 -24.57
N PRO A 76 -9.29 -14.22 -24.24
CA PRO A 76 -8.93 -14.98 -23.06
C PRO A 76 -7.42 -15.25 -23.00
N PRO A 77 -6.82 -15.28 -21.81
CA PRO A 77 -5.39 -15.56 -21.69
C PRO A 77 -5.09 -16.92 -22.31
N LEU A 78 -3.99 -17.01 -23.07
CA LEU A 78 -3.36 -18.28 -23.44
C LEU A 78 -2.77 -18.88 -22.15
N GLY A 79 -3.64 -19.38 -21.29
CA GLY A 79 -3.35 -19.75 -19.90
C GLY A 79 -2.65 -21.10 -19.71
N TYR A 80 -2.08 -21.66 -20.77
CA TYR A 80 -1.34 -22.91 -20.67
C TYR A 80 0.05 -22.69 -21.26
N ASN A 81 1.09 -23.07 -20.51
CA ASN A 81 2.31 -23.51 -21.15
C ASN A 81 1.88 -24.65 -22.08
N LYS A 82 1.95 -24.43 -23.40
CA LYS A 82 1.55 -25.43 -24.41
C LYS A 82 2.24 -26.78 -24.18
N GLU A 83 3.43 -26.75 -23.58
CA GLU A 83 4.19 -27.93 -23.17
C GLU A 83 3.42 -28.87 -22.22
N TYR A 84 2.57 -28.33 -21.34
CA TYR A 84 1.85 -29.11 -20.31
C TYR A 84 0.34 -29.18 -20.53
N GLU A 85 -0.18 -28.64 -21.63
CA GLU A 85 -1.61 -28.66 -21.95
C GLU A 85 -2.18 -30.08 -21.91
N LEU A 86 -1.42 -31.05 -22.42
CA LEU A 86 -1.79 -32.47 -22.40
C LEU A 86 -1.94 -33.03 -20.98
N CYS A 87 -1.17 -32.53 -20.00
CA CYS A 87 -1.22 -33.01 -18.62
C CYS A 87 -2.54 -32.67 -17.92
N TYR A 88 -3.27 -31.66 -18.39
CA TYR A 88 -4.57 -31.26 -17.85
C TYR A 88 -5.74 -32.10 -18.39
N LYS A 89 -5.50 -33.01 -19.33
CA LYS A 89 -6.50 -33.99 -19.79
C LYS A 89 -6.73 -35.12 -18.79
N PHE A 90 -5.76 -35.39 -17.94
CA PHE A 90 -5.89 -36.39 -16.88
C PHE A 90 -6.79 -35.87 -15.74
N ASN A 91 -7.38 -36.72 -14.94
CA ASN A 91 -8.17 -36.37 -13.77
C ASN A 91 -7.89 -37.42 -12.68
N THR A 92 -8.60 -37.36 -11.55
CA THR A 92 -8.33 -38.25 -10.42
C THR A 92 -8.57 -39.73 -10.73
N GLN A 93 -9.32 -40.05 -11.79
CA GLN A 93 -9.65 -41.42 -12.19
C GLN A 93 -8.61 -42.04 -13.12
N ASN A 94 -7.95 -41.24 -13.97
CA ASN A 94 -7.02 -41.73 -15.01
C ASN A 94 -5.59 -41.19 -14.87
N ILE A 95 -5.24 -40.61 -13.71
CA ILE A 95 -3.90 -40.02 -13.51
C ILE A 95 -2.76 -41.03 -13.63
N LEU A 96 -3.01 -42.30 -13.35
CA LEU A 96 -2.01 -43.37 -13.47
C LEU A 96 -1.67 -43.69 -14.93
N ASP A 97 -2.53 -43.33 -15.89
CA ASP A 97 -2.26 -43.47 -17.32
C ASP A 97 -1.32 -42.37 -17.83
N ALA A 98 -1.10 -41.32 -17.05
CA ALA A 98 -0.22 -40.22 -17.39
C ALA A 98 1.25 -40.58 -17.17
N ASN A 99 2.15 -40.01 -17.98
CA ASN A 99 3.58 -40.08 -17.71
C ASN A 99 3.94 -39.31 -16.41
N THR A 100 5.10 -39.61 -15.85
CA THR A 100 5.58 -39.05 -14.57
C THR A 100 5.58 -37.52 -14.55
N THR A 101 5.96 -36.88 -15.66
CA THR A 101 5.93 -35.41 -15.79
C THR A 101 4.52 -34.87 -15.59
N CYS A 102 3.52 -35.44 -16.28
CA CYS A 102 2.14 -35.02 -16.14
C CYS A 102 1.57 -35.35 -14.76
N GLN A 103 1.95 -36.47 -14.15
CA GLN A 103 1.58 -36.75 -12.76
C GLN A 103 2.08 -35.62 -11.84
N PHE A 104 3.37 -35.26 -11.91
CA PHE A 104 3.95 -34.24 -11.03
C PHE A 104 3.39 -32.84 -11.26
N ILE A 105 3.14 -32.46 -12.51
CA ILE A 105 2.49 -31.19 -12.85
C ILE A 105 1.12 -31.08 -12.17
N ARG A 106 0.37 -32.19 -12.11
CA ARG A 106 -0.98 -32.21 -11.52
C ARG A 106 -0.98 -32.22 -10.01
N LEU A 107 0.04 -32.82 -9.39
CA LEU A 107 0.25 -32.81 -7.94
C LEU A 107 0.67 -31.44 -7.39
N ASN A 108 0.95 -30.44 -8.24
CA ASN A 108 1.09 -29.06 -7.76
C ASN A 108 -0.22 -28.50 -7.17
N SER A 109 -1.37 -29.11 -7.46
CA SER A 109 -2.67 -28.73 -6.90
C SER A 109 -3.03 -29.57 -5.68
N LEU A 110 -3.12 -28.93 -4.51
CA LEU A 110 -3.57 -29.60 -3.28
C LEU A 110 -5.03 -30.06 -3.36
N THR A 111 -5.89 -29.37 -4.12
CA THR A 111 -7.25 -29.85 -4.41
C THR A 111 -7.20 -31.16 -5.17
N PHE A 112 -6.34 -31.25 -6.19
CA PHE A 112 -6.17 -32.49 -6.93
C PHE A 112 -5.63 -33.60 -6.03
N ILE A 113 -4.63 -33.32 -5.19
CA ILE A 113 -4.10 -34.29 -4.22
C ILE A 113 -5.20 -34.78 -3.27
N GLN A 114 -6.02 -33.88 -2.71
CA GLN A 114 -7.10 -34.22 -1.78
C GLN A 114 -8.11 -35.19 -2.41
N ASP A 115 -8.45 -34.98 -3.68
CA ASP A 115 -9.45 -35.75 -4.40
C ASP A 115 -8.95 -37.12 -4.89
N LEU A 116 -7.63 -37.38 -4.83
CA LEU A 116 -7.09 -38.72 -5.05
C LEU A 116 -7.46 -39.65 -3.88
N ASN A 117 -7.72 -40.91 -4.18
CA ASN A 117 -7.80 -41.93 -3.15
C ASN A 117 -6.40 -42.37 -2.70
N THR A 118 -6.32 -42.99 -1.51
CA THR A 118 -5.05 -43.44 -0.92
C THR A 118 -4.31 -44.47 -1.79
N SER A 119 -5.03 -45.37 -2.47
CA SER A 119 -4.39 -46.35 -3.35
C SER A 119 -3.67 -45.67 -4.52
N VAL A 120 -4.28 -44.67 -5.14
CA VAL A 120 -3.67 -43.90 -6.24
C VAL A 120 -2.48 -43.08 -5.74
N ARG A 121 -2.57 -42.43 -4.57
CA ARG A 121 -1.42 -41.74 -3.97
C ARG A 121 -0.26 -42.70 -3.70
N ASN A 122 -0.54 -43.91 -3.22
CA ASN A 122 0.48 -44.93 -2.99
C ASN A 122 1.16 -45.40 -4.29
N GLU A 123 0.41 -45.60 -5.37
CA GLU A 123 1.01 -45.95 -6.66
C GLU A 123 1.89 -44.83 -7.21
N ILE A 124 1.41 -43.57 -7.16
CA ILE A 124 2.21 -42.40 -7.58
C ILE A 124 3.50 -42.30 -6.76
N LYS A 125 3.44 -42.51 -5.44
CA LYS A 125 4.63 -42.46 -4.56
C LYS A 125 5.74 -43.42 -5.00
N LYS A 126 5.43 -44.58 -5.58
CA LYS A 126 6.43 -45.52 -6.10
C LYS A 126 7.24 -44.94 -7.26
N ALA A 127 6.65 -44.04 -8.04
CA ALA A 127 7.28 -43.37 -9.17
C ALA A 127 7.98 -42.06 -8.79
N ILE A 128 7.84 -41.59 -7.53
CA ILE A 128 8.52 -40.38 -7.05
C ILE A 128 9.98 -40.71 -6.73
N PRO A 129 10.95 -39.97 -7.31
CA PRO A 129 12.35 -40.07 -6.94
C PRO A 129 12.54 -39.91 -5.42
N GLN A 130 13.36 -40.76 -4.79
CA GLN A 130 13.52 -40.80 -3.33
C GLN A 130 14.10 -39.51 -2.75
N ASP A 131 14.78 -38.70 -3.55
CA ASP A 131 15.26 -37.36 -3.20
C ASP A 131 14.13 -36.31 -3.13
N ASN A 132 12.96 -36.58 -3.71
CA ASN A 132 11.77 -35.73 -3.60
C ASN A 132 10.92 -36.08 -2.35
N VAL A 133 11.59 -36.13 -1.21
CA VAL A 133 11.00 -36.46 0.11
C VAL A 133 9.81 -35.54 0.45
N ASN A 134 9.86 -34.27 0.03
CA ASN A 134 8.82 -33.30 0.34
C ASN A 134 7.48 -33.63 -0.33
N LEU A 135 7.49 -34.12 -1.58
CA LEU A 135 6.24 -34.52 -2.24
C LEU A 135 5.67 -35.80 -1.62
N ILE A 136 6.53 -36.74 -1.23
CA ILE A 136 6.11 -37.97 -0.54
C ILE A 136 5.41 -37.62 0.78
N LYS A 137 6.05 -36.79 1.63
CA LYS A 137 5.47 -36.32 2.90
C LYS A 137 4.16 -35.57 2.70
N LEU A 138 4.04 -34.77 1.64
CA LEU A 138 2.80 -34.08 1.31
C LEU A 138 1.68 -35.08 0.98
N LEU A 139 1.95 -36.12 0.19
CA LEU A 139 0.96 -37.16 -0.11
C LEU A 139 0.56 -37.95 1.14
N ASP A 140 1.52 -38.28 2.00
CA ASP A 140 1.26 -38.94 3.28
C ASP A 140 0.39 -38.08 4.21
N ALA A 141 0.60 -36.76 4.21
CA ALA A 141 -0.25 -35.83 4.96
C ALA A 141 -1.72 -35.90 4.50
N PHE A 142 -1.98 -36.04 3.20
CA PHE A 142 -3.35 -36.16 2.66
C PHE A 142 -3.95 -37.57 2.80
N ASP A 143 -3.15 -38.58 3.16
CA ASP A 143 -3.65 -39.88 3.61
C ASP A 143 -4.00 -39.90 5.11
N ALA A 144 -3.43 -38.98 5.90
CA ALA A 144 -3.76 -38.83 7.30
C ALA A 144 -5.17 -38.25 7.51
N LYS A 145 -5.77 -38.56 8.67
CA LYS A 145 -7.08 -38.01 9.09
C LYS A 145 -7.07 -36.48 9.16
N ASP A 146 -5.93 -35.90 9.53
CA ASP A 146 -5.73 -34.45 9.53
C ASP A 146 -4.36 -34.10 8.92
N PRO A 147 -4.34 -33.56 7.69
CA PRO A 147 -3.10 -33.16 7.02
C PRO A 147 -2.29 -32.12 7.80
N LEU A 148 -2.94 -31.16 8.48
CA LEU A 148 -2.20 -30.13 9.22
C LEU A 148 -1.55 -30.69 10.48
N SER A 149 -2.27 -31.56 11.20
CA SER A 149 -1.68 -32.24 12.36
C SER A 149 -0.55 -33.17 11.93
N TYR A 150 -0.67 -33.85 10.79
CA TYR A 150 0.40 -34.70 10.26
C TYR A 150 1.68 -33.91 9.97
N VAL A 151 1.59 -32.78 9.25
CA VAL A 151 2.80 -31.98 8.94
C VAL A 151 3.47 -31.42 10.19
N VAL A 152 2.68 -31.07 11.22
CA VAL A 152 3.20 -30.58 12.51
C VAL A 152 3.89 -31.69 13.29
N LEU A 153 3.26 -32.86 13.42
CA LEU A 153 3.84 -34.02 14.13
C LEU A 153 5.11 -34.56 13.47
N ASN A 154 5.24 -34.40 12.14
CA ASN A 154 6.40 -34.84 11.37
C ASN A 154 7.43 -33.73 11.12
N TYR A 155 7.31 -32.58 11.80
CA TYR A 155 8.23 -31.45 11.66
C TYR A 155 8.46 -31.02 10.20
N ASP A 156 7.41 -31.06 9.36
CA ASP A 156 7.46 -30.72 7.94
C ASP A 156 7.16 -29.22 7.72
N SER A 157 8.17 -28.39 7.95
CA SER A 157 8.11 -26.92 7.79
C SER A 157 7.82 -26.50 6.34
N VAL A 158 8.34 -27.28 5.37
CA VAL A 158 8.21 -27.00 3.93
C VAL A 158 6.77 -27.12 3.46
N ASN A 159 6.07 -28.19 3.87
CA ASN A 159 4.67 -28.39 3.48
C ASN A 159 3.67 -27.72 4.43
N PHE A 160 4.08 -27.32 5.64
CA PHE A 160 3.22 -26.64 6.60
C PHE A 160 2.43 -25.48 5.97
N TYR A 161 3.12 -24.53 5.32
CA TYR A 161 2.47 -23.36 4.73
C TYR A 161 1.50 -23.73 3.60
N LYS A 162 1.85 -24.72 2.77
CA LYS A 162 0.98 -25.19 1.69
C LYS A 162 -0.33 -25.74 2.25
N VAL A 163 -0.22 -26.64 3.24
CA VAL A 163 -1.37 -27.28 3.89
C VAL A 163 -2.20 -26.26 4.67
N TYR A 164 -1.54 -25.40 5.46
CA TYR A 164 -2.19 -24.34 6.22
C TYR A 164 -3.01 -23.39 5.33
N ASN A 165 -2.39 -22.87 4.26
CA ASN A 165 -3.04 -21.98 3.29
C ASN A 165 -4.19 -22.69 2.55
N PHE A 166 -4.00 -23.96 2.18
CA PHE A 166 -5.02 -24.76 1.51
C PHE A 166 -6.28 -24.95 2.37
N LEU A 167 -6.09 -25.19 3.67
CA LEU A 167 -7.17 -25.29 4.64
C LEU A 167 -7.80 -23.91 4.99
N LYS A 168 -7.33 -22.83 4.35
CA LYS A 168 -7.82 -21.45 4.50
C LYS A 168 -7.83 -20.98 5.95
N ASP A 169 -6.78 -21.32 6.70
CA ASP A 169 -6.58 -20.91 8.08
C ASP A 169 -7.66 -21.41 9.06
N LYS A 170 -8.54 -22.35 8.63
CA LYS A 170 -9.68 -22.82 9.44
C LYS A 170 -9.26 -23.64 10.66
N LYS A 171 -8.01 -24.10 10.70
CA LYS A 171 -7.47 -24.91 11.80
C LYS A 171 -6.48 -24.08 12.60
N ASP A 172 -6.64 -24.14 13.91
CA ASP A 172 -5.76 -23.50 14.88
C ASP A 172 -5.26 -24.56 15.85
N LEU A 173 -3.96 -24.54 16.11
CA LEU A 173 -3.31 -25.50 17.00
C LEU A 173 -2.09 -24.86 17.65
N PHE A 174 -1.70 -25.40 18.80
CA PHE A 174 -0.44 -25.04 19.41
C PHE A 174 0.72 -25.68 18.63
N LEU A 175 1.75 -24.89 18.36
CA LEU A 175 3.01 -25.31 17.76
C LEU A 175 4.11 -25.31 18.83
N GLU A 176 4.86 -26.40 18.89
CA GLU A 176 6.01 -26.53 19.80
C GLU A 176 7.13 -25.57 19.42
N LYS A 177 7.97 -25.21 20.41
CA LYS A 177 9.08 -24.26 20.25
C LYS A 177 10.00 -24.65 19.10
N ASP A 178 10.39 -25.92 19.03
CA ASP A 178 11.33 -26.39 18.02
C ASP A 178 10.71 -26.30 16.61
N PHE A 179 9.43 -26.61 16.48
CA PHE A 179 8.73 -26.50 15.20
C PHE A 179 8.55 -25.05 14.76
N VAL A 180 8.18 -24.12 15.64
CA VAL A 180 8.08 -22.69 15.24
C VAL A 180 9.44 -22.10 14.86
N ASN A 181 10.54 -22.61 15.42
CA ASN A 181 11.90 -22.24 15.01
C ASN A 181 12.26 -22.80 13.63
N GLU A 182 11.84 -24.03 13.29
CA GLU A 182 11.97 -24.54 11.92
C GLU A 182 11.13 -23.71 10.94
N LEU A 183 9.90 -23.37 11.30
CA LEU A 183 9.05 -22.49 10.49
C LEU A 183 9.71 -21.13 10.24
N ALA A 184 10.40 -20.57 11.23
CA ALA A 184 11.07 -19.27 11.12
C ALA A 184 12.17 -19.21 10.04
N LYS A 185 12.75 -20.36 9.67
CA LYS A 185 13.80 -20.46 8.64
C LYS A 185 13.24 -20.44 7.21
N GLU A 186 11.94 -20.70 7.06
CA GLU A 186 11.29 -20.81 5.75
C GLU A 186 10.98 -19.43 5.15
N LYS A 187 11.08 -19.32 3.81
CA LYS A 187 10.82 -18.07 3.08
C LYS A 187 9.40 -17.51 3.30
N ASP A 188 8.42 -18.38 3.55
CA ASP A 188 7.01 -18.03 3.67
C ASP A 188 6.65 -17.48 5.06
N PHE A 189 7.54 -17.65 6.05
CA PHE A 189 7.32 -17.25 7.44
C PHE A 189 6.93 -15.78 7.61
N THR A 190 7.60 -14.89 6.87
CA THR A 190 7.34 -13.44 6.97
C THR A 190 5.91 -13.10 6.58
N GLY A 191 5.39 -13.72 5.52
CA GLY A 191 4.00 -13.52 5.07
C GLY A 191 3.00 -14.09 6.07
N PHE A 192 3.30 -15.30 6.58
CA PHE A 192 2.49 -16.00 7.56
C PHE A 192 2.33 -15.21 8.87
N VAL A 193 3.43 -14.77 9.50
CA VAL A 193 3.38 -13.98 10.74
C VAL A 193 2.60 -12.67 10.52
N LYS A 194 2.88 -11.95 9.44
CA LYS A 194 2.17 -10.71 9.10
C LYS A 194 0.67 -10.91 9.02
N GLU A 195 0.22 -11.94 8.29
CA GLU A 195 -1.20 -12.20 8.12
C GLU A 195 -1.87 -12.53 9.45
N LEU A 196 -1.29 -13.45 10.23
CA LEU A 196 -1.81 -13.85 11.52
C LEU A 196 -1.96 -12.67 12.48
N VAL A 197 -0.92 -11.87 12.62
CA VAL A 197 -0.84 -10.76 13.57
C VAL A 197 -1.81 -9.64 13.17
N ILE A 198 -1.74 -9.16 11.92
CA ILE A 198 -2.57 -8.04 11.45
C ILE A 198 -4.06 -8.40 11.49
N LYS A 199 -4.43 -9.61 11.07
CA LYS A 199 -5.83 -10.06 11.06
C LYS A 199 -6.27 -10.65 12.40
N ARG A 200 -5.37 -10.76 13.38
CA ARG A 200 -5.56 -11.44 14.68
C ARG A 200 -6.19 -12.84 14.57
N LYS A 201 -5.77 -13.60 13.54
CA LYS A 201 -6.24 -14.98 13.30
C LYS A 201 -5.48 -15.99 14.17
N ASN A 202 -6.00 -17.21 14.27
CA ASN A 202 -5.34 -18.39 14.86
C ASN A 202 -4.63 -18.09 16.20
N PRO A 203 -5.40 -17.77 17.26
CA PRO A 203 -4.84 -17.41 18.55
C PRO A 203 -3.86 -18.43 19.14
N LEU A 204 -4.06 -19.74 18.94
CA LEU A 204 -3.13 -20.76 19.45
C LEU A 204 -1.78 -20.69 18.73
N ILE A 205 -1.79 -20.59 17.40
CA ILE A 205 -0.56 -20.40 16.62
C ILE A 205 0.13 -19.09 17.03
N ARG A 206 -0.61 -17.98 17.15
CA ARG A 206 -0.04 -16.69 17.58
C ARG A 206 0.60 -16.79 18.96
N LYS A 207 -0.02 -17.48 19.90
CA LYS A 207 0.57 -17.75 21.21
C LYS A 207 1.87 -18.55 21.10
N SER A 208 1.95 -19.53 20.19
CA SER A 208 3.18 -20.28 19.93
C SER A 208 4.31 -19.43 19.31
N LEU A 209 4.00 -18.44 18.48
CA LEU A 209 5.00 -17.58 17.83
C LEU A 209 5.85 -16.77 18.83
N VAL A 210 5.39 -16.57 20.06
CA VAL A 210 6.18 -15.94 21.14
C VAL A 210 7.43 -16.76 21.50
N ASN A 211 7.43 -18.06 21.21
CA ASN A 211 8.54 -18.98 21.51
C ASN A 211 9.63 -19.00 20.44
N VAL A 212 9.45 -18.30 19.32
CA VAL A 212 10.47 -18.20 18.27
C VAL A 212 11.75 -17.60 18.85
N ASP A 213 12.89 -18.19 18.51
CA ASP A 213 14.20 -17.62 18.79
C ASP A 213 14.35 -16.32 17.98
N ALA A 214 14.54 -15.20 18.70
CA ALA A 214 14.66 -13.88 18.09
C ALA A 214 15.80 -13.81 17.06
N ASN A 215 16.86 -14.61 17.22
CA ASN A 215 18.00 -14.64 16.29
C ASN A 215 17.67 -15.28 14.93
N LEU A 216 16.56 -16.02 14.82
CA LEU A 216 16.07 -16.54 13.54
C LEU A 216 15.20 -15.53 12.78
N SER A 217 14.87 -14.41 13.43
CA SER A 217 14.05 -13.34 12.84
C SER A 217 14.92 -12.20 12.30
N PHE A 218 14.36 -11.41 11.40
CA PHE A 218 14.98 -10.22 10.80
C PHE A 218 13.92 -9.31 10.19
N GLN A 219 14.25 -8.02 10.08
CA GLN A 219 13.45 -6.98 9.45
C GLN A 219 11.96 -7.06 9.85
N ASP A 220 11.07 -7.27 8.87
CA ASP A 220 9.65 -7.28 9.10
C ASP A 220 9.19 -8.45 9.97
N ASN A 221 9.71 -9.67 9.81
CA ASN A 221 9.22 -10.79 10.59
C ASN A 221 9.56 -10.61 12.09
N ALA A 222 10.73 -10.04 12.41
CA ALA A 222 11.07 -9.63 13.76
C ALA A 222 10.09 -8.57 14.27
N PHE A 223 9.82 -7.53 13.48
CA PHE A 223 8.89 -6.48 13.89
C PHE A 223 7.48 -7.02 14.19
N TYR A 224 6.91 -7.87 13.32
CA TYR A 224 5.57 -8.43 13.56
C TYR A 224 5.54 -9.50 14.64
N LEU A 225 6.64 -10.22 14.90
CA LEU A 225 6.78 -11.05 16.11
C LEU A 225 6.79 -10.19 17.38
N GLY A 226 7.41 -9.00 17.34
CA GLY A 226 7.34 -8.00 18.40
C GLY A 226 5.90 -7.53 18.66
N VAL A 227 5.18 -7.15 17.60
CA VAL A 227 3.75 -6.78 17.69
C VAL A 227 2.91 -7.96 18.21
N ASN A 228 3.19 -9.19 17.78
CA ASN A 228 2.53 -10.38 18.31
C ASN A 228 2.78 -10.56 19.80
N ALA A 229 4.03 -10.41 20.26
CA ALA A 229 4.37 -10.53 21.67
C ALA A 229 3.68 -9.44 22.52
N ILE A 230 3.48 -8.22 21.99
CA ILE A 230 2.64 -7.19 22.62
C ILE A 230 1.19 -7.67 22.76
N LEU A 231 0.60 -8.24 21.69
CA LEU A 231 -0.77 -8.79 21.73
C LEU A 231 -0.93 -9.93 22.75
N GLU A 232 0.13 -10.72 22.95
CA GLU A 232 0.18 -11.81 23.94
C GLU A 232 0.67 -11.35 25.33
N ASN A 233 0.73 -10.03 25.58
CA ASN A 233 1.15 -9.41 26.85
C ASN A 233 2.55 -9.82 27.33
N ASN A 234 3.48 -10.05 26.40
CA ASN A 234 4.86 -10.46 26.68
C ASN A 234 5.86 -9.37 26.27
N ASP A 235 5.96 -8.32 27.10
CA ASP A 235 6.85 -7.18 26.87
C ASP A 235 8.33 -7.57 26.73
N LYS A 236 8.77 -8.60 27.45
CA LYS A 236 10.15 -9.11 27.37
C LYS A 236 10.46 -9.65 25.97
N LYS A 237 9.60 -10.52 25.44
CA LYS A 237 9.77 -11.05 24.07
C LYS A 237 9.57 -9.98 23.02
N ALA A 238 8.62 -9.07 23.23
CA ALA A 238 8.43 -7.94 22.34
C ALA A 238 9.71 -7.11 22.20
N LEU A 239 10.38 -6.81 23.33
CA LEU A 239 11.63 -6.07 23.35
C LEU A 239 12.75 -6.79 22.56
N GLU A 240 12.93 -8.11 22.77
CA GLU A 240 13.91 -8.92 22.02
C GLU A 240 13.68 -8.80 20.50
N PHE A 241 12.44 -8.98 20.06
CA PHE A 241 12.09 -8.91 18.64
C PHE A 241 12.23 -7.50 18.05
N PHE A 242 11.83 -6.45 18.77
CA PHE A 242 11.99 -5.07 18.29
C PHE A 242 13.46 -4.65 18.23
N GLN A 243 14.32 -5.17 19.10
CA GLN A 243 15.78 -4.95 19.01
C GLN A 243 16.36 -5.59 17.74
N ILE A 244 16.01 -6.85 17.45
CA ILE A 244 16.41 -7.50 16.19
C ILE A 244 15.88 -6.73 14.97
N ALA A 245 14.62 -6.28 15.01
CA ALA A 245 14.03 -5.49 13.94
C ALA A 245 14.80 -4.18 13.72
N ARG A 246 15.10 -3.44 14.80
CA ARG A 246 15.91 -2.21 14.78
C ARG A 246 17.27 -2.45 14.13
N ASP A 247 17.96 -3.51 14.52
CA ASP A 247 19.35 -3.78 14.11
C ASP A 247 19.44 -4.29 12.66
N THR A 248 18.35 -4.88 12.13
CA THR A 248 18.32 -5.46 10.78
C THR A 248 17.57 -4.62 9.75
N PHE A 249 16.80 -3.61 10.17
CA PHE A 249 16.11 -2.71 9.24
C PHE A 249 17.08 -1.82 8.45
N LYS A 250 16.87 -1.74 7.14
CA LYS A 250 17.70 -0.90 6.24
C LYS A 250 17.23 0.54 6.15
N SER A 251 15.95 0.80 6.41
CA SER A 251 15.34 2.14 6.32
C SER A 251 15.33 2.81 7.68
N LYS A 252 15.87 4.03 7.78
CA LYS A 252 15.84 4.81 9.03
C LYS A 252 14.42 4.99 9.58
N SER A 253 13.41 5.13 8.71
CA SER A 253 12.01 5.24 9.15
C SER A 253 11.48 3.95 9.81
N LEU A 254 11.97 2.77 9.41
CA LEU A 254 11.58 1.49 10.03
C LEU A 254 12.37 1.26 11.33
N VAL A 255 13.64 1.67 11.35
CA VAL A 255 14.46 1.73 12.57
C VAL A 255 13.78 2.61 13.62
N ASP A 256 13.29 3.80 13.24
CA ASP A 256 12.56 4.70 14.14
C ASP A 256 11.26 4.07 14.66
N ASN A 257 10.53 3.32 13.82
CA ASN A 257 9.35 2.58 14.27
C ASN A 257 9.71 1.54 15.35
N ALA A 258 10.75 0.74 15.12
CA ALA A 258 11.22 -0.24 16.10
C ALA A 258 11.73 0.43 17.39
N ASN A 259 12.53 1.50 17.28
CA ASN A 259 12.99 2.29 18.42
C ASN A 259 11.84 2.88 19.23
N PHE A 260 10.77 3.31 18.56
CA PHE A 260 9.59 3.82 19.24
C PHE A 260 8.92 2.75 20.10
N TRP A 261 8.76 1.53 19.57
CA TRP A 261 8.25 0.40 20.36
C TRP A 261 9.18 0.02 21.53
N ILE A 262 10.50 0.02 21.31
CA ILE A 262 11.48 -0.19 22.38
C ILE A 262 11.28 0.86 23.48
N TYR A 263 11.17 2.14 23.11
CA TYR A 263 10.93 3.24 24.05
C TYR A 263 9.61 3.09 24.81
N LEU A 264 8.51 2.73 24.14
CA LEU A 264 7.23 2.51 24.81
C LEU A 264 7.32 1.43 25.89
N ILE A 265 8.10 0.37 25.67
CA ILE A 265 8.30 -0.73 26.61
C ILE A 265 9.24 -0.33 27.76
N THR A 266 10.40 0.26 27.44
CA THR A 266 11.50 0.47 28.41
C THR A 266 11.47 1.82 29.11
N GLN A 267 10.83 2.82 28.49
CA GLN A 267 10.92 4.23 28.88
C GLN A 267 12.37 4.78 28.90
N ASP A 268 13.29 4.15 28.15
CA ASP A 268 14.70 4.55 28.09
C ASP A 268 14.87 5.89 27.37
N LYS A 269 15.36 6.89 28.10
CA LYS A 269 15.61 8.24 27.60
C LYS A 269 16.65 8.28 26.48
N LYS A 270 17.61 7.35 26.42
CA LYS A 270 18.61 7.28 25.34
C LYS A 270 17.94 6.95 24.00
N ILE A 271 17.01 6.00 24.00
CA ILE A 271 16.24 5.64 22.80
C ILE A 271 15.36 6.81 22.36
N LEU A 272 14.76 7.54 23.31
CA LEU A 272 14.01 8.76 23.01
C LEU A 272 14.90 9.84 22.37
N ASP A 273 16.13 10.02 22.87
CA ASP A 273 17.10 10.96 22.29
C ASP A 273 17.51 10.56 20.87
N GLU A 274 17.74 9.26 20.61
CA GLU A 274 18.01 8.74 19.26
C GLU A 274 16.86 9.00 18.28
N LEU A 275 15.61 8.78 18.72
CA LEU A 275 14.42 9.07 17.91
C LEU A 275 14.33 10.56 17.59
N ALA A 276 14.54 11.42 18.59
CA ALA A 276 14.45 12.86 18.44
C ALA A 276 15.53 13.44 17.51
N GLN A 277 16.68 12.77 17.40
CA GLN A 277 17.79 13.12 16.52
C GLN A 277 17.72 12.43 15.14
N SER A 278 16.69 11.62 14.86
CA SER A 278 16.59 10.91 13.59
C SER A 278 16.58 11.87 12.39
N SER A 279 17.33 11.50 11.34
CA SER A 279 17.30 12.17 10.05
C SER A 279 16.06 11.83 9.21
N SER A 280 15.26 10.84 9.63
CA SER A 280 13.99 10.54 9.00
C SER A 280 12.88 11.37 9.64
N LEU A 281 12.16 12.15 8.83
CA LEU A 281 10.96 12.84 9.27
C LEU A 281 9.77 11.89 9.18
N ASN A 282 9.29 11.42 10.33
CA ASN A 282 8.15 10.53 10.47
C ASN A 282 7.42 10.81 11.79
N ILE A 283 6.29 10.16 12.03
CA ILE A 283 5.47 10.42 13.23
C ILE A 283 6.20 10.11 14.54
N TYR A 284 7.13 9.16 14.53
CA TYR A 284 7.87 8.73 15.72
C TYR A 284 8.95 9.73 16.09
N SER A 285 9.73 10.18 15.11
CA SER A 285 10.75 11.21 15.32
C SER A 285 10.13 12.57 15.65
N LEU A 286 9.01 12.94 15.01
CA LEU A 286 8.26 14.16 15.37
C LEU A 286 7.73 14.10 16.81
N TYR A 287 7.15 12.98 17.21
CA TYR A 287 6.62 12.83 18.57
C TYR A 287 7.73 12.81 19.63
N ALA A 288 8.85 12.13 19.36
CA ALA A 288 10.02 12.18 20.24
C ALA A 288 10.56 13.60 20.42
N ARG A 289 10.60 14.40 19.35
CA ARG A 289 11.00 15.81 19.42
C ARG A 289 10.03 16.64 20.25
N GLU A 290 8.73 16.44 20.11
CA GLU A 290 7.72 17.09 20.94
C GLU A 290 7.92 16.77 22.43
N LEU A 291 8.08 15.48 22.78
CA LEU A 291 8.33 15.05 24.16
C LEU A 291 9.60 15.64 24.77
N LYS A 292 10.58 16.00 23.92
CA LYS A 292 11.84 16.64 24.29
C LYS A 292 11.80 18.17 24.25
N GLY A 293 10.68 18.77 23.84
CA GLY A 293 10.57 20.22 23.64
C GLY A 293 11.44 20.75 22.50
N LEU A 294 11.78 19.91 21.52
CA LEU A 294 12.60 20.28 20.36
C LEU A 294 11.71 20.76 19.20
N PRO A 295 12.17 21.75 18.40
CA PRO A 295 11.42 22.22 17.23
C PRO A 295 11.30 21.13 16.17
N ILE A 296 10.37 21.25 15.22
CA ILE A 296 10.33 20.36 14.04
C ILE A 296 11.66 20.43 13.26
N PRO A 297 12.13 19.33 12.62
CA PRO A 297 13.34 19.36 11.80
C PRO A 297 13.31 20.45 10.73
N LYS A 298 14.49 20.94 10.33
CA LYS A 298 14.60 21.98 9.30
C LYS A 298 13.90 21.54 8.01
N ILE A 299 12.97 22.38 7.55
CA ILE A 299 12.30 22.25 6.26
C ILE A 299 12.94 23.21 5.25
N GLU A 300 13.22 22.72 4.04
CA GLU A 300 13.83 23.53 3.00
C GLU A 300 12.83 24.57 2.45
N LYS A 301 13.22 25.84 2.48
CA LYS A 301 12.40 26.96 2.01
C LYS A 301 12.79 27.32 0.58
N LEU A 302 11.90 27.05 -0.37
CA LEU A 302 12.11 27.33 -1.78
C LEU A 302 11.47 28.67 -2.17
N LYS A 303 12.21 29.54 -2.87
CA LYS A 303 11.74 30.86 -3.33
C LYS A 303 12.22 31.12 -4.76
N PRO A 304 11.68 30.42 -5.76
CA PRO A 304 12.05 30.63 -7.16
C PRO A 304 11.60 32.03 -7.63
N LYS A 305 12.50 32.75 -8.31
CA LYS A 305 12.21 34.05 -8.94
C LYS A 305 11.55 33.88 -10.32
N LYS A 306 11.96 32.87 -11.08
CA LYS A 306 11.43 32.57 -12.43
C LYS A 306 10.02 32.01 -12.31
N GLN A 307 9.09 32.51 -13.12
CA GLN A 307 7.69 32.07 -13.08
C GLN A 307 7.53 30.65 -13.66
N LYS A 308 8.03 30.43 -14.89
CA LYS A 308 7.86 29.17 -15.64
C LYS A 308 9.07 28.84 -16.52
N ASN A 309 9.16 27.61 -17.01
CA ASN A 309 10.03 27.20 -18.10
C ASN A 309 9.17 26.66 -19.27
N ASP A 310 9.79 26.01 -20.25
CA ASP A 310 9.11 25.48 -21.44
C ASP A 310 8.53 24.06 -21.24
N PHE A 311 8.65 23.49 -20.04
CA PHE A 311 8.10 22.17 -19.74
C PHE A 311 6.59 22.26 -19.52
N ASP A 312 5.84 21.49 -20.31
CA ASP A 312 4.39 21.38 -20.16
C ASP A 312 4.03 20.48 -18.96
N MET A 313 3.54 21.11 -17.89
CA MET A 313 3.11 20.40 -16.67
C MET A 313 1.84 19.58 -16.88
N GLN A 314 1.09 19.84 -17.96
CA GLN A 314 -0.18 19.18 -18.29
C GLN A 314 -0.03 18.04 -19.31
N ASP A 315 1.18 17.80 -19.84
CA ASP A 315 1.46 16.63 -20.70
C ASP A 315 1.90 15.41 -19.84
N PRO A 316 1.05 14.37 -19.71
CA PRO A 316 1.40 13.16 -18.96
C PRO A 316 2.56 12.38 -19.61
N PHE A 317 2.76 12.45 -20.92
CA PHE A 317 3.86 11.77 -21.59
C PHE A 317 5.20 12.50 -21.35
N ALA A 318 5.19 13.83 -21.29
CA ALA A 318 6.36 14.63 -20.91
C ALA A 318 6.83 14.27 -19.50
N TRP A 319 5.90 14.16 -18.53
CA TRP A 319 6.22 13.70 -17.18
C TRP A 319 6.80 12.29 -17.18
N GLN A 320 6.19 11.32 -17.86
CA GLN A 320 6.71 9.94 -17.90
C GLN A 320 8.13 9.86 -18.47
N LYS A 321 8.42 10.64 -19.52
CA LYS A 321 9.76 10.74 -20.11
C LYS A 321 10.76 11.31 -19.10
N LEU A 322 10.41 12.42 -18.44
CA LEU A 322 11.28 13.05 -17.43
C LEU A 322 11.48 12.16 -16.21
N ALA A 323 10.43 11.52 -15.69
CA ALA A 323 10.53 10.60 -14.57
C ALA A 323 11.49 9.44 -14.87
N LYS A 324 11.46 8.90 -16.09
CA LYS A 324 12.41 7.86 -16.56
C LYS A 324 13.84 8.38 -16.68
N GLN A 325 14.03 9.64 -17.06
CA GLN A 325 15.36 10.27 -17.04
C GLN A 325 15.86 10.41 -15.61
N ILE A 326 15.04 10.95 -14.71
CA ILE A 326 15.38 11.16 -13.29
C ILE A 326 15.80 9.86 -12.60
N THR A 327 15.09 8.74 -12.85
CA THR A 327 15.44 7.46 -12.22
C THR A 327 16.74 6.86 -12.72
N LYS A 328 17.22 7.26 -13.90
CA LYS A 328 18.46 6.76 -14.51
C LYS A 328 19.66 7.69 -14.27
N SER A 329 19.44 8.91 -13.82
CA SER A 329 20.49 9.90 -13.61
C SER A 329 21.22 9.71 -12.28
N SER A 330 22.53 9.96 -12.30
CA SER A 330 23.39 10.08 -11.12
C SER A 330 23.02 11.31 -10.28
N PRO A 331 23.40 11.36 -8.99
CA PRO A 331 23.18 12.54 -8.15
C PRO A 331 23.70 13.85 -8.76
N SER A 332 24.87 13.84 -9.42
CA SER A 332 25.43 15.06 -10.04
C SER A 332 24.63 15.56 -11.25
N GLU A 333 24.07 14.63 -12.04
CA GLU A 333 23.21 14.96 -13.18
C GLU A 333 21.87 15.49 -12.69
N LEU A 334 21.33 14.91 -11.60
CA LEU A 334 20.11 15.40 -10.97
C LEU A 334 20.29 16.82 -10.40
N GLU A 335 21.43 17.16 -9.81
CA GLU A 335 21.72 18.53 -9.36
C GLU A 335 21.74 19.54 -10.52
N LYS A 336 22.24 19.14 -11.70
CA LYS A 336 22.19 19.98 -12.90
C LYS A 336 20.76 20.13 -13.41
N LEU A 337 20.05 19.02 -13.57
CA LEU A 337 18.67 18.97 -14.05
C LEU A 337 17.72 19.76 -13.15
N ALA A 338 17.89 19.69 -11.82
CA ALA A 338 17.07 20.42 -10.87
C ALA A 338 17.04 21.93 -11.18
N LYS A 339 18.17 22.53 -11.58
CA LYS A 339 18.27 23.97 -11.84
C LYS A 339 17.32 24.43 -12.95
N GLU A 340 17.04 23.57 -13.93
CA GLU A 340 16.12 23.86 -15.05
C GLU A 340 14.66 23.98 -14.60
N PHE A 341 14.31 23.30 -13.52
CA PHE A 341 12.95 23.27 -12.94
C PHE A 341 12.79 24.19 -11.72
N TYR A 342 13.80 24.99 -11.36
CA TYR A 342 13.70 25.94 -10.24
C TYR A 342 12.87 27.18 -10.61
N THR A 343 11.59 26.96 -10.86
CA THR A 343 10.58 27.96 -11.23
C THR A 343 9.38 27.82 -10.29
N LYS A 344 8.49 28.81 -10.25
CA LYS A 344 7.25 28.73 -9.46
C LYS A 344 6.32 27.62 -9.98
N GLU A 345 6.17 27.51 -11.29
CA GLU A 345 5.28 26.52 -11.93
C GLU A 345 5.79 25.08 -11.80
N ASN A 346 7.10 24.86 -11.88
CA ASN A 346 7.70 23.51 -11.87
C ASN A 346 8.29 23.12 -10.51
N ILE A 347 7.95 23.83 -9.43
CA ILE A 347 8.57 23.64 -8.12
C ILE A 347 8.38 22.22 -7.54
N ALA A 348 7.29 21.55 -7.94
CA ALA A 348 7.04 20.15 -7.60
C ALA A 348 8.09 19.21 -8.23
N ILE A 349 8.40 19.40 -9.52
CA ILE A 349 9.45 18.65 -10.22
C ILE A 349 10.83 18.95 -9.60
N TYR A 350 11.12 20.23 -9.32
CA TYR A 350 12.36 20.61 -8.64
C TYR A 350 12.54 19.85 -7.33
N ALA A 351 11.52 19.87 -6.45
CA ALA A 351 11.57 19.18 -5.17
C ALA A 351 11.75 17.66 -5.35
N TYR A 352 11.02 17.07 -6.31
CA TYR A 352 11.12 15.64 -6.63
C TYR A 352 12.52 15.22 -7.08
N ILE A 353 13.21 16.05 -7.87
CA ILE A 353 14.59 15.83 -8.31
C ILE A 353 15.55 15.99 -7.13
N LYS A 354 15.42 17.08 -6.36
CA LYS A 354 16.29 17.39 -5.22
C LYS A 354 16.23 16.36 -4.11
N GLU A 355 15.05 15.83 -3.80
CA GLU A 355 14.89 14.73 -2.84
C GLU A 355 15.79 13.53 -3.23
N ARG A 356 15.91 13.21 -4.52
CA ARG A 356 16.73 12.09 -5.02
C ARG A 356 18.21 12.44 -5.10
N ALA A 357 18.53 13.63 -5.62
CA ALA A 357 19.91 14.11 -5.74
C ALA A 357 20.64 14.10 -4.39
N GLU A 358 19.92 14.43 -3.31
CA GLU A 358 20.46 14.54 -1.96
C GLU A 358 20.25 13.27 -1.12
N GLY A 359 19.76 12.17 -1.73
CA GLY A 359 19.54 10.90 -1.05
C GLY A 359 18.53 10.98 0.09
N PHE A 360 17.48 11.79 -0.06
CA PHE A 360 16.38 11.98 0.89
C PHE A 360 16.79 12.53 2.27
N LYS A 361 17.98 13.15 2.38
CA LYS A 361 18.50 13.70 3.64
C LYS A 361 17.90 15.06 4.02
N LYS A 362 17.34 15.81 3.06
CA LYS A 362 16.65 17.08 3.29
C LYS A 362 15.15 16.94 3.13
N HIS A 363 14.41 17.88 3.71
CA HIS A 363 12.95 17.80 3.79
C HIS A 363 12.30 18.88 2.91
N TYR A 364 11.73 18.46 1.79
CA TYR A 364 11.02 19.33 0.86
C TYR A 364 9.49 19.19 1.04
N PHE A 365 8.88 20.28 1.51
CA PHE A 365 7.43 20.41 1.74
C PHE A 365 6.92 21.65 1.01
N VAL A 366 6.81 21.50 -0.32
CA VAL A 366 6.37 22.57 -1.22
C VAL A 366 4.87 22.79 -1.12
N MET A 367 4.42 24.01 -1.44
CA MET A 367 3.00 24.38 -1.51
C MET A 367 2.68 24.95 -2.90
N PRO A 368 2.78 24.14 -3.98
CA PRO A 368 2.51 24.62 -5.33
C PRO A 368 1.01 24.89 -5.53
N TYR A 369 0.71 25.85 -6.41
CA TYR A 369 -0.66 26.25 -6.73
C TYR A 369 -1.46 26.74 -5.50
N TYR A 370 -0.77 27.34 -4.52
CA TYR A 370 -1.33 27.74 -3.23
C TYR A 370 -2.48 28.75 -3.33
N ASP A 371 -2.54 29.54 -4.40
CA ASP A 371 -3.64 30.48 -4.65
C ASP A 371 -5.02 29.82 -4.69
N PHE A 372 -5.10 28.52 -5.01
CA PHE A 372 -6.34 27.74 -5.00
C PHE A 372 -6.71 27.19 -3.62
N LEU A 373 -5.84 27.34 -2.62
CA LEU A 373 -6.01 26.83 -1.25
C LEU A 373 -6.15 27.96 -0.21
N LYS A 374 -5.67 29.17 -0.53
CA LYS A 374 -5.50 30.29 0.43
C LYS A 374 -6.76 30.67 1.21
N ASP A 375 -7.95 30.44 0.63
CA ASP A 375 -9.23 30.82 1.23
C ASP A 375 -9.83 29.71 2.12
N TYR A 376 -9.22 28.52 2.14
CA TYR A 376 -9.61 27.44 3.06
C TYR A 376 -9.04 27.65 4.47
N ALA A 377 -9.65 27.04 5.48
CA ALA A 377 -9.07 27.01 6.83
C ALA A 377 -7.70 26.32 6.83
N ILE A 378 -6.78 26.75 7.70
CA ILE A 378 -5.39 26.25 7.77
C ILE A 378 -5.34 24.72 7.88
N GLN A 379 -6.20 24.11 8.69
CA GLN A 379 -6.27 22.66 8.85
C GLN A 379 -6.69 21.96 7.55
N ARG A 380 -7.66 22.53 6.81
CA ARG A 380 -8.05 22.01 5.50
C ARG A 380 -6.92 22.15 4.47
N GLN A 381 -6.22 23.29 4.46
CA GLN A 381 -5.05 23.49 3.60
C GLN A 381 -3.96 22.45 3.89
N ALA A 382 -3.62 22.27 5.16
CA ALA A 382 -2.62 21.29 5.59
C ALA A 382 -3.02 19.87 5.20
N MET A 383 -4.31 19.50 5.31
CA MET A 383 -4.79 18.17 4.94
C MET A 383 -4.68 17.93 3.43
N ILE A 384 -5.11 18.88 2.61
CA ILE A 384 -4.97 18.78 1.14
C ILE A 384 -3.50 18.68 0.74
N LEU A 385 -2.63 19.53 1.29
CA LEU A 385 -1.18 19.49 1.02
C LEU A 385 -0.53 18.18 1.49
N ALA A 386 -0.96 17.64 2.64
CA ALA A 386 -0.44 16.40 3.19
C ALA A 386 -0.77 15.19 2.31
N LEU A 387 -2.01 15.13 1.83
CA LEU A 387 -2.49 14.13 0.87
C LEU A 387 -1.77 14.30 -0.47
N ALA A 388 -1.80 15.48 -1.09
CA ALA A 388 -1.15 15.76 -2.36
C ALA A 388 0.35 15.40 -2.37
N ARG A 389 1.06 15.73 -1.29
CA ARG A 389 2.47 15.33 -1.12
C ARG A 389 2.61 13.82 -1.15
N GLN A 390 1.77 13.09 -0.41
CA GLN A 390 1.84 11.64 -0.32
C GLN A 390 1.42 10.95 -1.62
N GLU A 391 0.36 11.45 -2.27
CA GLU A 391 -0.25 10.87 -3.46
C GLU A 391 0.62 11.02 -4.71
N SER A 392 1.11 12.23 -4.97
CA SER A 392 1.72 12.55 -6.27
C SER A 392 3.03 13.31 -6.18
N ARG A 393 3.45 13.73 -4.98
CA ARG A 393 4.49 14.76 -4.80
C ARG A 393 4.15 16.03 -5.61
N PHE A 394 2.86 16.35 -5.73
CA PHE A 394 2.31 17.49 -6.45
C PHE A 394 2.53 17.48 -7.98
N ILE A 395 2.78 16.32 -8.57
CA ILE A 395 2.89 16.21 -10.03
C ILE A 395 1.48 16.23 -10.65
N PRO A 396 1.13 17.24 -11.50
CA PRO A 396 -0.23 17.41 -12.01
C PRO A 396 -0.72 16.27 -12.88
N THR A 397 0.17 15.60 -13.60
CA THR A 397 -0.13 14.50 -14.52
C THR A 397 0.31 13.13 -13.99
N ALA A 398 0.39 12.98 -12.67
CA ALA A 398 0.65 11.69 -12.04
C ALA A 398 -0.46 10.68 -12.37
N ILE A 399 -0.06 9.48 -12.80
CA ILE A 399 -0.96 8.36 -13.12
C ILE A 399 -0.46 7.12 -12.37
N SER A 400 -1.30 6.55 -11.50
CA SER A 400 -0.95 5.33 -10.76
C SER A 400 -1.09 4.05 -11.60
N THR A 401 -0.64 2.93 -11.06
CA THR A 401 -0.86 1.59 -11.64
C THR A 401 -2.33 1.16 -11.70
N SER A 402 -3.22 1.84 -10.97
CA SER A 402 -4.67 1.67 -11.00
C SER A 402 -5.39 2.79 -11.77
N TYR A 403 -4.62 3.65 -12.43
CA TYR A 403 -5.06 4.84 -13.18
C TYR A 403 -5.71 5.93 -12.33
N ALA A 404 -5.27 6.10 -11.08
CA ALA A 404 -5.59 7.27 -10.28
C ALA A 404 -4.90 8.51 -10.86
N LEU A 405 -5.61 9.64 -10.93
CA LEU A 405 -5.24 10.80 -11.76
C LEU A 405 -4.86 12.03 -10.93
N GLY A 406 -3.78 12.65 -11.37
CA GLY A 406 -3.33 13.99 -11.01
C GLY A 406 -2.85 14.17 -9.57
N ILE A 407 -2.77 15.43 -9.13
CA ILE A 407 -2.14 15.79 -7.83
C ILE A 407 -2.76 15.02 -6.66
N MET A 408 -4.07 14.78 -6.75
CA MET A 408 -4.88 14.21 -5.67
C MET A 408 -5.22 12.73 -5.91
N GLN A 409 -4.71 12.12 -6.99
CA GLN A 409 -4.86 10.70 -7.32
C GLN A 409 -6.31 10.19 -7.21
N PHE A 410 -7.24 10.88 -7.87
CA PHE A 410 -8.63 10.41 -7.96
C PHE A 410 -8.74 9.26 -8.96
N ILE A 411 -9.33 8.13 -8.54
CA ILE A 411 -9.65 7.04 -9.45
C ILE A 411 -10.81 7.44 -10.39
N PRO A 412 -10.84 6.95 -11.65
CA PRO A 412 -11.83 7.37 -12.65
C PRO A 412 -13.29 7.22 -12.20
N PHE A 413 -13.60 6.15 -11.46
CA PHE A 413 -14.94 5.93 -10.92
C PHE A 413 -15.40 7.08 -10.01
N LEU A 414 -14.55 7.49 -9.05
CA LEU A 414 -14.87 8.56 -8.11
C LEU A 414 -14.88 9.93 -8.81
N ALA A 415 -13.91 10.16 -9.71
CA ALA A 415 -13.84 11.37 -10.53
C ALA A 415 -15.13 11.59 -11.32
N ASN A 416 -15.58 10.57 -12.05
CA ASN A 416 -16.80 10.64 -12.85
C ASN A 416 -18.06 10.77 -12.00
N HIS A 417 -18.09 10.17 -10.79
CA HIS A 417 -19.19 10.35 -9.85
C HIS A 417 -19.30 11.81 -9.38
N ILE A 418 -18.21 12.36 -8.84
CA ILE A 418 -18.18 13.75 -8.35
C ILE A 418 -18.45 14.72 -9.51
N GLY A 419 -17.73 14.59 -10.62
CA GLY A 419 -17.80 15.52 -11.75
C GLY A 419 -19.16 15.51 -12.46
N ASN A 420 -19.69 14.33 -12.81
CA ASN A 420 -20.93 14.24 -13.59
C ASN A 420 -22.20 14.22 -12.74
N LYS A 421 -22.17 13.67 -11.52
CA LYS A 421 -23.39 13.45 -10.71
C LYS A 421 -23.55 14.47 -9.60
N GLU A 422 -22.49 14.73 -8.84
CA GLU A 422 -22.59 15.62 -7.67
C GLU A 422 -22.42 17.09 -8.05
N LEU A 423 -21.37 17.43 -8.80
CA LEU A 423 -21.04 18.79 -9.23
C LEU A 423 -21.66 19.16 -10.58
N GLN A 424 -22.05 18.16 -11.39
CA GLN A 424 -22.68 18.33 -12.71
C GLN A 424 -21.90 19.29 -13.63
N ILE A 425 -20.58 19.14 -13.67
CA ILE A 425 -19.69 19.98 -14.48
C ILE A 425 -20.00 19.73 -15.97
N PRO A 426 -20.36 20.77 -16.75
CA PRO A 426 -20.64 20.60 -18.18
C PRO A 426 -19.43 20.02 -18.93
N ASN A 427 -19.68 18.99 -19.75
CA ASN A 427 -18.65 18.31 -20.55
C ASN A 427 -17.47 17.81 -19.70
N PHE A 428 -17.73 17.37 -18.46
CA PHE A 428 -16.69 16.83 -17.60
C PHE A 428 -15.97 15.65 -18.24
N ASP A 429 -14.65 15.71 -18.24
CA ASP A 429 -13.78 14.58 -18.53
C ASP A 429 -12.84 14.35 -17.35
N GLN A 430 -12.56 13.09 -17.03
CA GLN A 430 -11.68 12.73 -15.93
C GLN A 430 -10.24 13.28 -16.07
N ASP A 431 -9.77 13.61 -17.28
CA ASP A 431 -8.46 14.26 -17.50
C ASP A 431 -8.44 15.71 -17.00
N MET A 432 -9.59 16.33 -16.73
CA MET A 432 -9.65 17.63 -16.04
C MET A 432 -8.99 17.58 -14.65
N LEU A 433 -8.81 16.40 -14.07
CA LEU A 433 -8.08 16.23 -12.81
C LEU A 433 -6.56 16.42 -12.93
N PHE A 434 -6.03 16.54 -14.15
CA PHE A 434 -4.66 17.01 -14.34
C PHE A 434 -4.52 18.51 -14.08
N ASP A 435 -5.60 19.29 -14.11
CA ASP A 435 -5.58 20.69 -13.67
C ASP A 435 -5.55 20.78 -12.13
N PRO A 436 -4.51 21.38 -11.53
CA PRO A 436 -4.38 21.51 -10.08
C PRO A 436 -5.58 22.21 -9.42
N LYS A 437 -6.20 23.20 -10.09
CA LYS A 437 -7.37 23.91 -9.55
C LYS A 437 -8.54 22.95 -9.40
N THR A 438 -8.86 22.19 -10.44
CA THR A 438 -9.92 21.18 -10.42
C THR A 438 -9.62 20.07 -9.43
N ALA A 439 -8.38 19.56 -9.40
CA ALA A 439 -7.97 18.51 -8.47
C ALA A 439 -8.13 18.93 -6.99
N TYR A 440 -7.71 20.14 -6.61
CA TYR A 440 -7.89 20.64 -5.24
C TYR A 440 -9.35 20.91 -4.89
N ALA A 441 -10.17 21.38 -5.82
CA ALA A 441 -11.60 21.53 -5.60
C ALA A 441 -12.28 20.18 -5.34
N PHE A 442 -11.94 19.15 -6.13
CA PHE A 442 -12.44 17.78 -5.94
C PHE A 442 -11.98 17.19 -4.60
N ALA A 443 -10.72 17.40 -4.24
CA ALA A 443 -10.19 16.98 -2.94
C ALA A 443 -10.92 17.64 -1.78
N ASN A 444 -11.13 18.95 -1.83
CA ASN A 444 -11.85 19.68 -0.81
C ASN A 444 -13.28 19.13 -0.63
N HIS A 445 -13.99 18.91 -1.74
CA HIS A 445 -15.34 18.33 -1.73
C HIS A 445 -15.36 16.90 -1.17
N HIS A 446 -14.42 16.05 -1.57
CA HIS A 446 -14.34 14.69 -1.04
C HIS A 446 -13.94 14.67 0.45
N LEU A 447 -13.07 15.59 0.88
CA LEU A 447 -12.70 15.75 2.29
C LEU A 447 -13.87 16.22 3.15
N ASP A 448 -14.75 17.10 2.65
CA ASP A 448 -15.98 17.46 3.37
C ASP A 448 -16.83 16.22 3.69
N TYR A 449 -16.96 15.29 2.73
CA TYR A 449 -17.63 14.02 2.95
C TYR A 449 -16.91 13.16 4.01
N LEU A 450 -15.59 12.94 3.87
CA LEU A 450 -14.85 12.08 4.79
C LEU A 450 -14.80 12.64 6.22
N GLU A 451 -14.51 13.93 6.38
CA GLU A 451 -14.44 14.61 7.67
C GLU A 451 -15.83 14.71 8.34
N SER A 452 -16.92 14.71 7.58
CA SER A 452 -18.27 14.62 8.16
C SER A 452 -18.56 13.27 8.82
N LYS A 453 -17.78 12.23 8.50
CA LYS A 453 -17.95 10.85 8.99
C LYS A 453 -16.83 10.40 9.91
N LEU A 454 -15.68 11.06 9.86
CA LEU A 454 -14.46 10.68 10.55
C LEU A 454 -13.88 11.89 11.27
N ASN A 455 -13.57 11.72 12.55
CA ASN A 455 -13.16 12.79 13.46
C ASN A 455 -11.65 13.01 13.57
N SER A 456 -10.84 12.25 12.81
CA SER A 456 -9.37 12.30 12.90
C SER A 456 -8.74 12.37 11.51
N PRO A 457 -7.70 13.21 11.29
CA PRO A 457 -7.00 13.28 10.01
C PRO A 457 -6.36 11.94 9.61
N VAL A 458 -6.00 11.09 10.56
CA VAL A 458 -5.46 9.75 10.28
C VAL A 458 -6.53 8.82 9.71
N PHE A 459 -7.74 8.85 10.27
CA PHE A 459 -8.85 8.07 9.74
C PHE A 459 -9.30 8.57 8.37
N VAL A 460 -9.32 9.89 8.18
CA VAL A 460 -9.55 10.49 6.87
C VAL A 460 -8.48 10.03 5.86
N ALA A 461 -7.20 10.00 6.24
CA ALA A 461 -6.13 9.48 5.39
C ALA A 461 -6.34 7.99 5.03
N TYR A 462 -6.73 7.16 5.99
CA TYR A 462 -7.08 5.76 5.72
C TYR A 462 -8.24 5.66 4.72
N ALA A 463 -9.31 6.43 4.93
CA ALA A 463 -10.48 6.39 4.06
C ALA A 463 -10.22 6.97 2.68
N TYR A 464 -9.35 7.97 2.55
CA TYR A 464 -8.92 8.53 1.27
C TYR A 464 -8.18 7.48 0.43
N ASN A 465 -7.25 6.75 1.05
CA ASN A 465 -6.44 5.74 0.34
C ASN A 465 -7.21 4.44 0.06
N GLY A 466 -7.84 3.82 1.06
CA GLY A 466 -8.46 2.50 0.90
C GLY A 466 -9.99 2.51 0.81
N GLY A 467 -10.62 3.68 0.97
CA GLY A 467 -12.08 3.87 0.97
C GLY A 467 -12.72 3.85 2.36
N ILE A 468 -13.73 4.69 2.57
CA ILE A 468 -14.45 4.80 3.85
C ILE A 468 -15.06 3.49 4.36
N GLY A 469 -15.42 2.57 3.45
CA GLY A 469 -16.04 1.30 3.79
C GLY A 469 -15.13 0.38 4.62
N PHE A 470 -13.85 0.24 4.28
CA PHE A 470 -12.94 -0.55 5.12
C PHE A 470 -12.59 0.18 6.41
N THR A 471 -12.40 1.51 6.35
CA THR A 471 -12.08 2.31 7.53
C THR A 471 -13.18 2.18 8.57
N THR A 472 -14.45 2.31 8.15
CA THR A 472 -15.59 2.14 9.04
C THR A 472 -15.68 0.72 9.60
N ARG A 473 -15.48 -0.33 8.78
CA ARG A 473 -15.45 -1.72 9.28
C ARG A 473 -14.34 -1.95 10.29
N MET A 474 -13.17 -1.33 10.08
CA MET A 474 -12.04 -1.42 11.00
C MET A 474 -12.35 -0.71 12.32
N LEU A 475 -12.89 0.50 12.29
CA LEU A 475 -13.20 1.30 13.49
C LEU A 475 -14.34 0.71 14.33
N LYS A 476 -15.25 -0.05 13.70
CA LYS A 476 -16.33 -0.81 14.37
C LYS A 476 -15.84 -2.03 15.15
N ARG A 477 -14.58 -2.46 14.99
CA ARG A 477 -14.05 -3.59 15.77
C ARG A 477 -13.69 -3.13 17.18
N GLU A 478 -14.05 -3.91 18.19
CA GLU A 478 -13.73 -3.63 19.61
C GLU A 478 -12.24 -3.77 19.95
N ASP A 479 -11.46 -4.31 19.02
CA ASP A 479 -10.03 -4.52 19.19
C ASP A 479 -9.17 -3.49 18.45
N MET A 480 -9.79 -2.47 17.85
CA MET A 480 -9.12 -1.41 17.08
C MET A 480 -9.44 -0.04 17.65
N PHE A 481 -8.39 0.73 17.93
CA PHE A 481 -8.45 2.13 18.35
C PHE A 481 -9.31 2.35 19.61
N ARG A 482 -9.22 1.42 20.57
CA ARG A 482 -9.81 1.51 21.92
C ARG A 482 -8.74 1.90 22.93
N ALA A 483 -9.14 2.19 24.17
CA ALA A 483 -8.18 2.42 25.25
C ALA A 483 -7.36 1.14 25.54
N GLY A 484 -6.05 1.29 25.73
CA GLY A 484 -5.13 0.19 26.01
C GLY A 484 -3.72 0.69 26.24
N LYS A 485 -2.87 -0.14 26.89
CA LYS A 485 -1.51 0.24 27.31
C LYS A 485 -0.65 0.85 26.19
N TYR A 486 -0.76 0.30 24.97
CA TYR A 486 0.03 0.71 23.80
C TYR A 486 -0.82 1.40 22.72
N GLU A 487 -2.04 1.81 23.05
CA GLU A 487 -2.93 2.46 22.10
C GLU A 487 -2.67 3.98 22.02
N PRO A 488 -2.83 4.62 20.85
CA PRO A 488 -3.35 4.06 19.58
C PRO A 488 -2.29 3.38 18.69
N PHE A 489 -1.04 3.30 19.15
CA PHE A 489 0.09 2.86 18.32
C PHE A 489 -0.01 1.40 17.91
N LEU A 490 -0.51 0.52 18.78
CA LEU A 490 -0.78 -0.88 18.46
C LEU A 490 -1.79 -1.00 17.32
N SER A 491 -2.93 -0.30 17.40
CA SER A 491 -3.92 -0.29 16.33
C SER A 491 -3.38 0.26 15.01
N MET A 492 -2.49 1.25 15.06
CA MET A 492 -1.79 1.74 13.86
C MET A 492 -0.91 0.68 13.20
N GLU A 493 -0.38 -0.32 13.94
CA GLU A 493 0.35 -1.46 13.35
C GLU A 493 -0.56 -2.55 12.78
N LEU A 494 -1.83 -2.57 13.19
CA LEU A 494 -2.81 -3.62 12.87
C LEU A 494 -3.83 -3.20 11.81
N VAL A 495 -3.69 -2.02 11.22
CA VAL A 495 -4.50 -1.59 10.07
C VAL A 495 -4.40 -2.67 8.97
N PRO A 496 -5.52 -3.28 8.52
CA PRO A 496 -5.49 -4.54 7.75
C PRO A 496 -4.76 -4.48 6.41
N TYR A 497 -4.76 -3.33 5.75
CA TYR A 497 -4.10 -3.13 4.46
C TYR A 497 -2.74 -2.46 4.67
N ALA A 498 -1.68 -3.10 4.20
CA ALA A 498 -0.30 -2.61 4.38
C ALA A 498 -0.07 -1.23 3.74
N GLU A 499 -0.70 -0.98 2.59
CA GLU A 499 -0.68 0.31 1.93
C GLU A 499 -1.30 1.39 2.82
N SER A 500 -2.56 1.22 3.23
CA SER A 500 -3.26 2.19 4.09
C SER A 500 -2.57 2.38 5.44
N ARG A 501 -2.03 1.31 6.03
CA ARG A 501 -1.24 1.37 7.27
C ARG A 501 -0.04 2.32 7.16
N THR A 502 0.72 2.19 6.09
CA THR A 502 1.87 3.05 5.81
C THR A 502 1.43 4.45 5.42
N TYR A 503 0.36 4.56 4.63
CA TYR A 503 -0.20 5.79 4.13
C TYR A 503 -0.62 6.73 5.26
N GLY A 504 -1.43 6.27 6.20
CA GLY A 504 -1.92 7.12 7.30
C GLY A 504 -0.79 7.67 8.17
N LYS A 505 0.27 6.89 8.42
CA LYS A 505 1.46 7.37 9.14
C LYS A 505 2.20 8.46 8.37
N LYS A 506 2.39 8.29 7.06
CA LYS A 506 3.05 9.29 6.20
C LYS A 506 2.23 10.57 6.07
N VAL A 507 0.91 10.45 5.89
CA VAL A 507 0.01 11.61 5.81
C VAL A 507 -0.03 12.36 7.14
N LEU A 508 -0.08 11.67 8.28
CA LEU A 508 -0.02 12.35 9.59
C LEU A 508 1.28 13.14 9.76
N ALA A 509 2.44 12.56 9.41
CA ALA A 509 3.71 13.28 9.44
C ALA A 509 3.69 14.50 8.50
N ASN A 510 3.15 14.35 7.29
CA ASN A 510 3.02 15.47 6.36
C ASN A 510 2.08 16.57 6.89
N TYR A 511 0.97 16.17 7.48
CA TYR A 511 -0.06 17.06 8.02
C TYR A 511 0.52 17.95 9.13
N VAL A 512 1.23 17.36 10.10
CA VAL A 512 1.91 18.09 11.17
C VAL A 512 2.93 19.09 10.61
N VAL A 513 3.70 18.71 9.59
CA VAL A 513 4.67 19.62 8.97
C VAL A 513 3.98 20.77 8.24
N TYR A 514 2.90 20.52 7.50
CA TYR A 514 2.18 21.60 6.81
C TYR A 514 1.45 22.54 7.77
N LEU A 515 0.87 22.03 8.85
CA LEU A 515 0.35 22.89 9.92
C LEU A 515 1.44 23.84 10.43
N HIS A 516 2.61 23.31 10.76
CA HIS A 516 3.74 24.12 11.21
C HIS A 516 4.17 25.17 10.19
N LEU A 517 4.26 24.81 8.91
CA LEU A 517 4.60 25.75 7.83
C LEU A 517 3.53 26.84 7.62
N LEU A 518 2.28 26.56 7.99
CA LEU A 518 1.15 27.50 7.96
C LEU A 518 0.96 28.23 9.31
N ASN A 519 1.94 28.15 10.21
CA ASN A 519 1.94 28.76 11.55
C ASN A 519 0.90 28.20 12.52
N ASP A 520 0.41 26.98 12.30
CA ASP A 520 -0.34 26.20 13.27
C ASP A 520 0.59 25.15 13.90
N ASN A 521 0.93 25.32 15.18
CA ASN A 521 1.84 24.43 15.89
C ASN A 521 1.09 23.41 16.76
N THR A 522 -0.05 22.91 16.29
CA THR A 522 -0.79 21.84 16.98
C THR A 522 0.14 20.63 17.23
N PRO A 523 0.32 20.21 18.50
CA PRO A 523 1.20 19.10 18.83
C PRO A 523 0.68 17.77 18.25
N ILE A 524 1.59 16.88 17.86
CA ILE A 524 1.26 15.57 17.28
C ILE A 524 0.57 14.66 18.31
N SER A 525 0.84 14.84 19.61
CA SER A 525 0.14 14.12 20.69
C SER A 525 -1.38 14.26 20.59
N LYS A 526 -1.90 15.47 20.31
CA LYS A 526 -3.35 15.70 20.13
C LYS A 526 -3.95 14.84 19.02
N PHE A 527 -3.20 14.59 17.94
CA PHE A 527 -3.71 13.72 16.88
C PHE A 527 -3.74 12.25 17.32
N PHE A 528 -2.81 11.79 18.14
CA PHE A 528 -2.89 10.44 18.72
C PHE A 528 -4.06 10.30 19.70
N GLU A 529 -4.30 11.30 20.54
CA GLU A 529 -5.45 11.32 21.47
C GLU A 529 -6.78 11.17 20.71
N THR A 530 -6.95 11.84 19.57
CA THR A 530 -8.18 11.74 18.75
C THR A 530 -8.43 10.36 18.14
N LEU A 531 -7.42 9.46 18.13
CA LEU A 531 -7.58 8.11 17.59
C LEU A 531 -8.27 7.18 18.57
N ILE A 532 -8.18 7.43 19.88
CA ILE A 532 -8.82 6.58 20.87
C ILE A 532 -10.32 6.88 20.88
N GLN A 533 -11.14 5.90 20.51
CA GLN A 533 -12.60 6.05 20.48
C GLN A 533 -13.16 5.89 21.91
N ASN A 534 -13.82 6.93 22.42
CA ASN A 534 -14.60 6.83 23.66
C ASN A 534 -15.95 6.17 23.33
N THR A 535 -16.25 5.05 23.98
CA THR A 535 -17.41 4.17 23.73
C THR A 535 -18.77 4.88 23.84
N ASP A 536 -18.86 6.01 24.53
CA ASP A 536 -20.15 6.60 24.92
C ASP A 536 -20.69 7.67 23.95
N SER A 537 -19.88 8.17 23.01
CA SER A 537 -20.25 9.36 22.21
C SER A 537 -20.31 9.15 20.69
N GLN A 538 -19.80 8.02 20.17
CA GLN A 538 -19.68 7.81 18.72
C GLN A 538 -20.66 6.80 18.12
N ASN A 539 -21.33 5.99 18.96
CA ASN A 539 -22.37 5.06 18.50
C ASN A 539 -23.64 5.77 17.98
N ILE A 540 -23.82 7.06 18.28
CA ILE A 540 -25.00 7.82 17.83
C ILE A 540 -24.89 8.23 16.35
N ASN A 541 -23.68 8.40 15.79
CA ASN A 541 -23.50 8.89 14.41
C ASN A 541 -23.13 7.81 13.38
N LEU A 542 -22.73 6.61 13.81
CA LEU A 542 -22.38 5.49 12.92
C LEU A 542 -23.55 4.55 12.58
N ILE A 543 -24.71 4.76 13.22
CA ILE A 543 -25.95 3.99 13.03
C ILE A 543 -26.97 4.78 12.18
N ALA A 544 -26.74 6.08 11.92
CA ALA A 544 -27.67 6.90 11.14
C ALA A 544 -27.22 7.04 9.67
N LYS A 545 -27.94 6.30 8.81
CA LYS A 545 -28.00 6.29 7.33
C LYS A 545 -27.02 5.39 6.58
#